data_AF-A0A327NP41-F1
#
_entry.id   AF-A0A327NP41-F1
#
_cell.length_a   1.000
_cell.length_b   1.000
_cell.length_c   1.000
_cell.angle_alpha   90.00
_cell.angle_beta   90.00
_cell.angle_gamma   90.00
#
_symmetry.space_group_name_H-M   'P 1'
#
loop_
_entity.id
_entity.type
_entity.pdbx_description
1 polymer ?
#
loop_
_entity_poly.entity_id
_entity_poly.type
_entity_poly.pdbx_seq_one_letter_code
_entity_poly.pdbx_strand_id
1 'polypeptide(L)'
;MNYGTLTNLVYAENKPYEPKIGDGATLICWSDRRAYTVIDVKKTYLLVTRDIVERTDRNFEKGPQEYLYETDINAIPQRANLRKDGNYYLGGQVLKVGYRNEYEDPTF
;
A
#
# COMPACT_ATOMS: atom_id res chain seq x y z
N MET A 1 -19.40 5.67 3.72
CA MET A 1 -17.99 6.06 3.90
C MET A 1 -17.17 4.85 3.50
N ASN A 2 -16.23 4.95 2.57
CA ASN A 2 -15.50 3.78 2.04
C ASN A 2 -14.22 3.45 2.84
N TYR A 3 -13.81 4.35 3.74
CA TYR A 3 -12.61 4.24 4.57
C TYR A 3 -12.91 4.74 5.98
N GLY A 4 -12.24 4.16 6.99
CA GLY A 4 -12.40 4.49 8.40
C GLY A 4 -11.72 5.79 8.83
N THR A 5 -10.79 6.32 8.01
CA THR A 5 -10.04 7.54 8.30
C THR A 5 -10.05 8.52 7.11
N LEU A 6 -10.05 9.83 7.39
CA LEU A 6 -9.95 10.88 6.35
C LEU A 6 -8.63 10.77 5.56
N THR A 7 -7.55 10.38 6.25
CA THR A 7 -6.24 10.15 5.65
C THR A 7 -6.30 9.10 4.53
N ASN A 8 -6.96 7.96 4.77
CA ASN A 8 -7.11 6.92 3.77
C ASN A 8 -7.94 7.39 2.57
N LEU A 9 -8.99 8.18 2.82
CA LEU A 9 -9.80 8.78 1.76
C LEU A 9 -8.96 9.71 0.85
N VAL A 10 -8.17 10.61 1.44
CA VAL A 10 -7.29 11.53 0.68
C VAL A 10 -6.23 10.77 -0.13
N TYR A 11 -5.65 9.70 0.44
CA TYR A 11 -4.68 8.89 -0.29
C TYR A 11 -5.30 8.11 -1.46
N ALA A 12 -6.52 7.62 -1.30
CA ALA A 12 -7.24 6.86 -2.32
C ALA A 12 -7.70 7.72 -3.52
N GLU A 13 -8.06 8.99 -3.29
CA GLU A 13 -8.59 9.87 -4.34
C GLU A 13 -7.51 10.55 -5.19
N ASN A 14 -6.27 10.65 -4.69
CA ASN A 14 -5.19 11.26 -5.46
C ASN A 14 -4.84 10.41 -6.69
N LYS A 15 -4.64 11.04 -7.86
CA LYS A 15 -4.20 10.33 -9.08
C LYS A 15 -2.86 9.62 -8.85
N PRO A 16 -2.67 8.40 -9.35
CA PRO A 16 -1.41 7.70 -9.17
C PRO A 16 -0.29 8.34 -9.98
N TYR A 17 0.89 8.34 -9.38
CA TYR A 17 2.17 8.61 -10.02
C TYR A 17 2.43 7.56 -11.12
N GLU A 18 3.18 7.92 -12.16
CA GLU A 18 3.55 6.98 -13.22
C GLU A 18 4.47 5.89 -12.63
N PRO A 19 4.01 4.64 -12.53
CA PRO A 19 4.68 3.63 -11.71
C PRO A 19 5.97 3.14 -12.37
N LYS A 20 7.01 2.96 -11.55
CA LYS A 20 8.30 2.38 -11.95
C LYS A 20 8.61 1.14 -11.13
N ILE A 21 9.43 0.25 -11.69
CA ILE A 21 9.93 -0.92 -10.96
C ILE A 21 10.80 -0.43 -9.80
N GLY A 22 10.58 -1.01 -8.62
CA GLY A 22 11.22 -0.59 -7.37
C GLY A 22 10.45 0.47 -6.58
N ASP A 23 9.39 1.06 -7.14
CA ASP A 23 8.56 2.02 -6.40
C ASP A 23 7.86 1.35 -5.23
N GLY A 24 7.78 2.07 -4.12
CA GLY A 24 6.93 1.71 -3.01
C GLY A 24 5.45 1.89 -3.35
N ALA A 25 4.63 0.96 -2.88
CA ALA A 25 3.18 1.01 -2.98
C ALA A 25 2.53 0.71 -1.63
N THR A 26 1.32 1.21 -1.43
CA THR A 26 0.54 1.02 -0.21
C THR A 26 -0.87 0.57 -0.56
N LEU A 27 -1.27 -0.59 -0.05
CA LEU A 27 -2.64 -1.07 -0.14
C LEU A 27 -3.47 -0.39 0.96
N ILE A 28 -4.45 0.39 0.55
CA ILE A 28 -5.34 1.13 1.45
C ILE A 28 -6.53 0.22 1.80
N CYS A 29 -6.54 -0.27 3.03
CA CYS A 29 -7.65 -1.03 3.58
C CYS A 29 -8.65 -0.07 4.25
N TRP A 30 -9.52 -0.59 5.12
CA TRP A 30 -10.51 0.23 5.82
C TRP A 30 -9.84 1.24 6.76
N SER A 31 -9.18 0.74 7.81
CA SER A 31 -8.36 1.50 8.74
C SER A 31 -6.87 1.24 8.52
N ASP A 32 -6.50 -0.02 8.21
CA ASP A 32 -5.10 -0.44 7.99
C ASP A 32 -4.51 0.03 6.65
N ARG A 33 -3.19 -0.01 6.59
CA ARG A 33 -2.38 0.17 5.38
C ARG A 33 -1.29 -0.89 5.32
N ARG A 34 -1.09 -1.48 4.14
CA ARG A 34 -0.06 -2.50 3.92
C ARG A 34 0.94 -2.05 2.86
N ALA A 35 2.23 -2.15 3.16
CA ALA A 35 3.32 -1.80 2.28
C ALA A 35 3.64 -2.91 1.27
N TYR A 36 3.90 -2.48 0.04
CA TYR A 36 4.21 -3.30 -1.11
C TYR A 36 5.35 -2.65 -1.91
N THR A 37 6.01 -3.45 -2.74
CA THR A 37 6.98 -2.98 -3.74
C THR A 37 6.54 -3.40 -5.14
N VAL A 38 6.64 -2.47 -6.09
CA VAL A 38 6.38 -2.75 -7.51
C VAL A 38 7.56 -3.51 -8.11
N ILE A 39 7.30 -4.73 -8.60
CA ILE A 39 8.34 -5.57 -9.22
C ILE A 39 8.25 -5.61 -10.75
N ASP A 40 7.08 -5.29 -11.31
CA ASP A 40 6.88 -5.23 -12.76
C ASP A 40 5.72 -4.29 -13.10
N VAL A 41 5.86 -3.58 -14.24
CA VAL A 41 4.90 -2.58 -14.71
C VAL A 41 4.40 -3.00 -16.10
N LYS A 42 3.10 -3.24 -16.22
CA LYS A 42 2.43 -3.48 -17.51
C LYS A 42 1.44 -2.35 -17.80
N LYS A 43 1.02 -2.26 -19.06
CA LYS A 43 0.10 -1.21 -19.53
C LYS A 43 -1.24 -1.17 -18.76
N THR A 44 -1.72 -2.32 -18.28
CA THR A 44 -3.06 -2.46 -17.67
C THR A 44 -3.03 -2.98 -16.24
N TYR A 45 -1.87 -3.40 -15.72
CA TYR A 45 -1.72 -3.93 -14.37
C TYR A 45 -0.28 -3.82 -13.90
N LEU A 46 -0.08 -3.92 -12.58
CA LEU A 46 1.21 -4.01 -11.92
C LEU A 46 1.35 -5.38 -11.25
N LEU A 47 2.58 -5.85 -11.15
CA LEU A 47 2.93 -6.92 -10.22
C LEU A 47 3.62 -6.29 -9.02
N VAL A 48 3.12 -6.62 -7.83
CA VAL A 48 3.63 -6.12 -6.57
C VAL A 48 3.89 -7.26 -5.60
N THR A 49 4.89 -7.11 -4.73
CA THR A 49 5.16 -8.03 -3.62
C THR A 49 4.92 -7.33 -2.30
N ARG A 50 4.44 -8.05 -1.30
CA ARG A 50 4.27 -7.49 0.05
C ARG A 50 5.65 -7.28 0.65
N ASP A 51 5.86 -6.13 1.27
CA ASP A 51 7.12 -5.88 1.98
C ASP A 51 7.13 -6.64 3.31
N ILE A 52 8.32 -7.11 3.71
CA ILE A 52 8.59 -7.51 5.09
C ILE A 52 8.65 -6.22 5.90
N VAL A 53 7.76 -6.11 6.88
CA VAL A 53 7.62 -4.93 7.73
C VAL A 53 7.96 -5.30 9.16
N GLU A 54 8.88 -4.55 9.76
CA GLU A 54 9.23 -4.68 11.18
C GLU A 54 8.95 -3.36 11.87
N ARG A 55 8.09 -3.42 12.89
CA ARG A 55 7.74 -2.25 13.68
C ARG A 55 8.89 -1.89 14.62
N THR A 56 9.39 -0.65 14.55
CA THR A 56 10.56 -0.20 15.32
C THR A 56 10.24 0.79 16.43
N ASP A 57 9.07 1.43 16.39
CA ASP A 57 8.67 2.33 17.46
C ASP A 57 8.39 1.56 18.78
N ARG A 58 8.63 2.24 19.90
CA ARG A 58 8.32 1.72 21.25
C ARG A 58 7.03 2.33 21.82
N ASN A 59 6.22 2.88 20.93
CA ASN A 59 5.10 3.73 21.30
C ASN A 59 3.78 2.94 21.43
N PHE A 60 3.80 1.63 21.12
CA PHE A 60 2.66 0.71 21.24
C PHE A 60 1.38 1.33 20.61
N GLU A 61 0.33 1.59 21.38
CA GLU A 61 -0.92 2.15 20.84
C GLU A 61 -0.92 3.69 20.78
N LYS A 62 0.12 4.36 21.29
CA LYS A 62 0.12 5.80 21.52
C LYS A 62 1.16 6.52 20.67
N GLY A 63 0.72 7.14 19.59
CA GLY A 63 1.57 8.03 18.78
C GLY A 63 1.85 7.47 17.38
N PRO A 64 2.76 8.11 16.62
CA PRO A 64 3.09 7.66 15.27
C PRO A 64 3.76 6.29 15.33
N GLN A 65 3.34 5.40 14.42
CA GLN A 65 3.95 4.09 14.21
C GLN A 65 5.10 4.22 13.21
N GLU A 66 6.23 3.59 13.51
CA GLU A 66 7.41 3.59 12.65
C GLU A 66 7.78 2.16 12.28
N TYR A 67 8.12 1.95 11.01
CA TYR A 67 8.39 0.64 10.44
C TYR A 67 9.66 0.69 9.60
N LEU A 68 10.43 -0.39 9.66
CA LEU A 68 11.43 -0.74 8.66
C LEU A 68 10.78 -1.58 7.57
N TYR A 69 11.23 -1.35 6.34
CA TYR A 69 10.71 -2.00 5.15
C TYR A 69 11.82 -2.74 4.42
N GLU A 70 11.58 -4.01 4.15
CA GLU A 70 12.43 -4.83 3.28
C GLU A 70 11.57 -5.44 2.17
N THR A 71 12.05 -5.40 0.93
CA THR A 71 11.33 -6.03 -0.18
C THR A 71 11.45 -7.55 -0.07
N ASP A 72 10.33 -8.24 0.04
CA ASP A 72 10.35 -9.71 0.00
C ASP A 72 10.53 -10.21 -1.44
N ILE A 73 11.71 -10.75 -1.72
CA ILE A 73 12.06 -11.34 -3.02
C ILE A 73 11.40 -12.71 -3.22
N ASN A 74 11.04 -13.40 -2.14
CA ASN A 74 10.44 -14.73 -2.17
C ASN A 74 8.90 -14.69 -2.12
N ALA A 75 8.31 -13.54 -1.79
CA ALA A 75 6.87 -13.36 -1.77
C ALA A 75 6.26 -13.62 -3.16
N ILE A 76 5.11 -14.29 -3.16
CA ILE A 76 4.33 -14.54 -4.38
C ILE A 76 3.84 -13.19 -4.93
N PRO A 77 4.20 -12.83 -6.18
CA PRO A 77 3.72 -11.60 -6.78
C PRO A 77 2.20 -11.54 -6.86
N GLN A 78 1.64 -10.40 -6.48
CA GLN A 78 0.22 -10.12 -6.54
C GLN A 78 -0.08 -9.14 -7.68
N ARG A 79 -1.17 -9.39 -8.39
CA ARG A 79 -1.58 -8.58 -9.54
C ARG A 79 -2.53 -7.47 -9.12
N ALA A 80 -2.11 -6.22 -9.31
CA ALA A 80 -2.93 -5.04 -9.11
C ALA A 80 -3.42 -4.48 -10.47
N ASN A 81 -4.73 -4.42 -10.69
CA ASN A 81 -5.31 -4.03 -11.99
C ASN A 81 -5.63 -2.54 -12.04
N LEU A 82 -5.28 -1.87 -13.14
CA LEU A 82 -5.70 -0.50 -13.41
C LEU A 82 -7.19 -0.47 -13.73
N ARG A 83 -7.94 0.44 -13.11
CA ARG A 83 -9.37 0.65 -13.36
C ARG A 83 -9.64 1.99 -14.05
N LYS A 84 -10.89 2.19 -14.47
CA LYS A 84 -11.35 3.37 -15.25
C LYS A 84 -11.23 4.69 -14.50
N ASP A 85 -11.21 4.63 -13.16
CA ASP A 85 -10.95 5.78 -12.28
C ASP A 85 -9.48 6.20 -12.27
N GLY A 86 -8.61 5.44 -12.93
CA GLY A 86 -7.18 5.68 -13.00
C GLY A 86 -6.41 5.07 -11.84
N ASN A 87 -7.05 4.38 -10.90
CA ASN A 87 -6.39 3.78 -9.74
C ASN A 87 -6.07 2.30 -9.96
N TYR A 88 -5.04 1.81 -9.26
CA TYR A 88 -4.71 0.38 -9.22
C TYR A 88 -5.47 -0.29 -8.08
N TYR A 89 -5.95 -1.51 -8.32
CA TYR A 89 -6.71 -2.28 -7.34
C TYR A 89 -6.15 -3.69 -7.15
N LEU A 90 -6.00 -4.08 -5.90
CA LEU A 90 -5.60 -5.43 -5.48
C LEU A 90 -6.66 -5.95 -4.49
N GLY A 91 -7.25 -7.11 -4.77
CA GLY A 91 -8.28 -7.69 -3.89
C GLY A 91 -9.52 -6.81 -3.68
N GLY A 92 -9.78 -5.84 -4.56
CA GLY A 92 -10.88 -4.87 -4.40
C GLY A 92 -10.52 -3.61 -3.61
N GLN A 93 -9.32 -3.55 -3.05
CA GLN A 93 -8.78 -2.39 -2.34
C GLN A 93 -7.89 -1.55 -3.26
N VAL A 94 -7.79 -0.25 -2.98
CA VAL A 94 -6.96 0.68 -3.76
C VAL A 94 -5.49 0.48 -3.39
N LEU A 95 -4.64 0.29 -4.39
CA LEU A 95 -3.20 0.26 -4.26
C LEU A 95 -2.63 1.59 -4.74
N LYS A 96 -2.04 2.36 -3.83
CA LYS A 96 -1.43 3.66 -4.12
C LYS A 96 0.06 3.47 -4.37
N VAL A 97 0.53 3.78 -5.58
CA VAL A 97 1.95 3.72 -5.96
C VAL A 97 2.65 5.06 -5.70
N GLY A 98 3.95 5.01 -5.39
CA GLY A 98 4.79 6.16 -5.04
C GLY A 98 4.79 6.50 -3.56
N TYR A 99 4.13 5.68 -2.74
CA TYR A 99 4.00 5.86 -1.30
C TYR A 99 4.12 4.49 -0.63
N ARG A 100 5.06 4.35 0.31
CA ARG A 100 5.29 3.13 1.09
C ARG A 100 4.97 3.42 2.55
N ASN A 101 3.90 2.82 3.06
CA ASN A 101 3.47 3.05 4.43
C ASN A 101 2.70 1.84 4.97
N GLU A 102 3.23 1.23 6.03
CA GLU A 102 2.49 0.30 6.87
C GLU A 102 1.79 1.09 7.98
N TYR A 103 0.58 0.66 8.31
CA TYR A 103 -0.12 1.08 9.51
C TYR A 103 -1.10 -0.01 9.91
N GLU A 104 -1.06 -0.38 11.18
CA GLU A 104 -1.98 -1.33 11.76
C GLU A 104 -2.85 -0.62 12.79
N ASP A 105 -4.17 -0.64 12.60
CA ASP A 105 -5.10 -0.10 13.57
C ASP A 105 -5.20 -1.04 14.77
N PRO A 106 -4.77 -0.63 15.99
CA PRO A 106 -4.82 -1.50 17.17
C PRO A 106 -6.25 -1.78 17.66
N THR A 107 -7.26 -1.13 17.07
CA THR A 107 -8.65 -1.15 17.57
C THR A 107 -9.53 -2.21 16.92
N PHE A 108 -9.05 -2.93 15.89
CA PHE A 108 -9.84 -3.90 15.11
C PHE A 108 -9.18 -5.27 14.99
#